data_AF-R5P9H2-F1
#
_entry.id   AF-R5P9H2-F1
#
_cell.length_a   1.000
_cell.length_b   1.000
_cell.length_c   1.000
_cell.angle_alpha   90.00
_cell.angle_beta   90.00
_cell.angle_gamma   90.00
#
_symmetry.space_group_name_H-M   'P 1'
#
loop_
_entity.id
_entity.type
_entity.pdbx_description
1 polymer ?
#
loop_
_entity_poly.entity_id
_entity_poly.type
_entity_poly.pdbx_seq_one_letter_code
_entity_poly.pdbx_strand_id
1 'polypeptide(L)'
;MKRILLAIVAAFMMIASVNAQRLVDIQTEARFITDKMVMELGLSNVQRNNILNINLTYLDGIRSYRDIDSHGWKYRNKQLKHILSDKQWKKYKKSYYFYRPISWRNNAYIHNIYAKYPKHNWKSDKHHHKGDFGRPCKPHKHDKHYKKHYKKYKKVKREFGNNSPEAIRMRHEMRKDVMRGAR
;
A
#
# COMPACT_ATOMS: atom_id res chain seq x y z
N MET A 1 24.16 -27.62 24.19
CA MET A 1 22.96 -28.10 23.47
C MET A 1 21.66 -27.35 23.83
N LYS A 2 21.29 -27.20 25.10
CA LYS A 2 20.03 -26.50 25.52
C LYS A 2 19.86 -25.07 24.97
N ARG A 3 20.95 -24.29 24.88
CA ARG A 3 20.93 -22.91 24.32
C ARG A 3 20.66 -22.86 22.81
N ILE A 4 21.14 -23.86 22.05
CA ILE A 4 20.93 -23.95 20.60
C ILE A 4 19.48 -24.34 20.31
N LEU A 5 18.92 -25.30 21.06
CA LEU A 5 17.52 -25.69 20.94
C LEU A 5 16.56 -24.52 21.23
N LEU A 6 16.82 -23.75 22.30
CA LEU A 6 16.03 -22.56 22.64
C LEU A 6 16.11 -21.48 21.54
N ALA A 7 17.29 -21.26 20.96
CA ALA A 7 17.46 -20.32 19.85
C ALA A 7 16.69 -20.76 18.59
N ILE A 8 16.69 -22.06 18.27
CA ILE A 8 15.93 -22.63 17.16
C ILE A 8 14.42 -22.47 17.39
N VAL A 9 13.92 -22.82 18.58
CA VAL A 9 12.50 -22.65 18.93
C VAL A 9 12.08 -21.18 18.87
N ALA A 10 12.89 -20.26 19.39
CA ALA A 10 12.64 -18.83 19.30
C ALA A 10 12.62 -18.32 17.85
N ALA A 11 13.54 -18.79 17.00
CA ALA A 11 13.56 -18.47 15.58
C ALA A 11 12.30 -18.96 14.85
N PHE A 12 11.86 -20.19 15.11
CA PHE A 12 10.61 -20.72 14.55
C PHE A 12 9.39 -19.91 14.98
N MET A 13 9.27 -19.58 16.27
CA MET A 13 8.16 -18.75 16.77
C MET A 13 8.14 -17.37 16.11
N MET A 14 9.30 -16.71 15.96
CA MET A 14 9.38 -15.42 15.26
C MET A 14 8.95 -15.51 13.79
N ILE A 15 9.39 -16.54 13.06
CA ILE A 15 8.99 -16.74 11.65
C ILE A 15 7.48 -16.97 11.55
N ALA A 16 6.91 -17.80 12.42
CA ALA A 16 5.47 -18.06 12.45
C ALA A 16 4.66 -16.77 12.72
N SER A 17 5.08 -15.94 13.69
CA SER A 17 4.42 -14.66 13.97
C SER A 17 4.48 -13.67 12.79
N VAL A 18 5.62 -13.59 12.10
CA VAL A 18 5.78 -12.72 10.93
C VAL A 18 4.88 -13.16 9.78
N ASN A 19 4.83 -14.47 9.51
CA ASN A 19 3.96 -15.02 8.46
C ASN A 19 2.47 -14.79 8.77
N ALA A 20 2.05 -14.97 10.03
CA ALA A 20 0.68 -14.71 10.45
C ALA A 20 0.31 -13.22 10.30
N GLN A 21 1.20 -12.31 10.71
CA GLN A 21 0.96 -10.88 10.58
C GLN A 21 0.85 -10.46 9.11
N ARG A 22 1.74 -10.95 8.24
CA ARG A 22 1.69 -10.71 6.80
C ARG A 22 0.35 -11.14 6.19
N LEU A 23 -0.18 -12.30 6.60
CA LEU A 23 -1.47 -12.76 6.10
C LEU A 23 -2.62 -11.85 6.53
N VAL A 24 -2.65 -11.42 7.80
CA VAL A 24 -3.67 -10.48 8.33
C VAL A 24 -3.64 -9.15 7.58
N ASP A 25 -2.44 -8.65 7.35
CA ASP A 25 -2.13 -7.43 6.62
C ASP A 25 -2.65 -7.49 5.17
N ILE A 26 -2.32 -8.58 4.45
CA ILE A 26 -2.81 -8.83 3.10
C ILE A 26 -4.33 -8.94 3.06
N GLN A 27 -4.95 -9.65 4.01
CA GLN A 27 -6.41 -9.77 4.09
C GLN A 27 -7.06 -8.39 4.30
N THR A 28 -6.46 -7.55 5.13
CA THR A 28 -6.95 -6.20 5.41
C THR A 28 -6.87 -5.32 4.15
N GLU A 29 -5.75 -5.38 3.43
CA GLU A 29 -5.56 -4.66 2.17
C GLU A 29 -6.54 -5.13 1.08
N ALA A 30 -6.70 -6.45 0.92
CA ALA A 30 -7.61 -7.05 -0.04
C ALA A 30 -9.06 -6.64 0.23
N ARG A 31 -9.50 -6.68 1.50
CA ARG A 31 -10.82 -6.20 1.93
C ARG A 31 -11.00 -4.73 1.61
N PHE A 32 -10.03 -3.89 1.99
CA PHE A 32 -10.10 -2.46 1.75
C PHE A 32 -10.25 -2.11 0.27
N ILE A 33 -9.42 -2.69 -0.61
CA ILE A 33 -9.51 -2.48 -2.06
C ILE A 33 -10.88 -2.93 -2.57
N THR A 34 -11.35 -4.10 -2.13
CA THR A 34 -12.63 -4.67 -2.56
C THR A 34 -13.81 -3.80 -2.12
N ASP A 35 -13.81 -3.31 -0.88
CA ASP A 35 -14.86 -2.43 -0.37
C ASP A 35 -14.88 -1.09 -1.14
N LYS A 36 -13.71 -0.56 -1.52
CA LYS A 36 -13.65 0.59 -2.43
C LYS A 36 -14.17 0.26 -3.83
N MET A 37 -13.93 -0.95 -4.34
CA MET A 37 -14.52 -1.41 -5.61
C MET A 37 -16.04 -1.52 -5.52
N VAL A 38 -16.61 -1.98 -4.40
CA VAL A 38 -18.07 -2.02 -4.18
C VAL A 38 -18.66 -0.63 -4.33
N MET A 39 -18.10 0.36 -3.62
CA MET A 39 -18.60 1.73 -3.67
C MET A 39 -18.44 2.38 -5.04
N GLU A 40 -17.29 2.20 -5.69
CA GLU A 40 -17.04 2.88 -6.95
C GLU A 40 -17.66 2.18 -8.15
N LEU A 41 -17.64 0.85 -8.20
CA LEU A 41 -18.13 0.08 -9.34
C LEU A 41 -19.61 -0.30 -9.17
N GLY A 42 -20.19 -0.14 -7.98
CA GLY A 42 -21.54 -0.58 -7.67
C GLY A 42 -21.64 -2.11 -7.74
N LEU A 43 -20.75 -2.80 -7.01
CA LEU A 43 -20.73 -4.27 -7.01
C LEU A 43 -21.85 -4.83 -6.12
N SER A 44 -22.41 -5.96 -6.52
CA SER A 44 -23.29 -6.75 -5.64
C SER A 44 -22.49 -7.51 -4.58
N ASN A 45 -23.15 -8.01 -3.54
CA ASN A 45 -22.52 -8.84 -2.50
C ASN A 45 -21.89 -10.11 -3.06
N VAL A 46 -22.50 -10.72 -4.08
CA VAL A 46 -21.96 -11.90 -4.77
C VAL A 46 -20.67 -11.55 -5.51
N GLN A 47 -20.66 -10.45 -6.26
CA GLN A 47 -19.46 -9.96 -6.94
C GLN A 47 -18.36 -9.62 -5.93
N ARG A 48 -18.71 -8.97 -4.81
CA ARG A 48 -17.80 -8.61 -3.73
C ARG A 48 -17.03 -9.83 -3.21
N ASN A 49 -17.71 -10.92 -2.89
CA ASN A 49 -17.07 -12.10 -2.29
C ASN A 49 -16.10 -12.78 -3.28
N ASN A 50 -16.48 -12.92 -4.54
CA ASN A 50 -15.61 -13.47 -5.58
C ASN A 50 -14.36 -12.60 -5.80
N ILE A 51 -14.57 -11.28 -5.87
CA ILE A 51 -13.48 -10.31 -6.09
C ILE A 51 -12.55 -10.22 -4.89
N LEU A 52 -13.07 -10.33 -3.66
CA LEU A 52 -12.26 -10.37 -2.45
C LEU A 52 -11.24 -11.50 -2.52
N ASN A 53 -11.69 -12.71 -2.86
CA ASN A 53 -10.81 -13.87 -2.97
C ASN A 53 -9.74 -13.67 -4.07
N ILE A 54 -10.14 -13.16 -5.23
CA ILE A 54 -9.21 -12.85 -6.33
C ILE A 54 -8.15 -11.82 -5.92
N ASN A 55 -8.57 -10.76 -5.21
CA ASN A 55 -7.66 -9.73 -4.69
C ASN A 55 -6.70 -10.32 -3.64
N LEU A 56 -7.21 -11.17 -2.75
CA LEU A 56 -6.43 -11.87 -1.73
C LEU A 56 -5.35 -12.75 -2.37
N THR A 57 -5.72 -13.64 -3.29
CA THR A 57 -4.77 -14.53 -4.00
C THR A 57 -3.71 -13.74 -4.75
N TYR A 58 -4.09 -12.63 -5.40
CA TYR A 58 -3.12 -11.78 -6.09
C TYR A 58 -2.12 -11.14 -5.13
N LEU A 59 -2.58 -10.53 -4.04
CA LEU A 59 -1.71 -9.84 -3.09
C LEU A 59 -0.80 -10.81 -2.33
N ASP A 60 -1.32 -11.98 -1.95
CA ASP A 60 -0.53 -13.04 -1.31
C ASP A 60 0.56 -13.60 -2.24
N GLY A 61 0.25 -13.68 -3.54
CA GLY A 61 1.20 -14.10 -4.58
C GLY A 61 2.35 -13.12 -4.84
N ILE A 62 2.33 -11.89 -4.31
CA ILE A 62 3.42 -10.92 -4.50
C ILE A 62 4.56 -11.23 -3.52
N ARG A 63 5.54 -12.00 -3.99
CA ARG A 63 6.76 -12.32 -3.22
C ARG A 63 7.93 -11.38 -3.53
N SER A 64 7.91 -10.75 -4.70
CA SER A 64 8.94 -9.83 -5.17
C SER A 64 8.35 -8.72 -6.05
N TYR A 65 9.13 -7.67 -6.36
CA TYR A 65 8.64 -6.58 -7.21
C TYR A 65 8.34 -7.04 -8.64
N ARG A 66 8.96 -8.16 -9.07
CA ARG A 66 8.74 -8.78 -10.37
C ARG A 66 7.36 -9.42 -10.48
N ASP A 67 6.75 -9.78 -9.36
CA ASP A 67 5.45 -10.46 -9.32
C ASP A 67 4.27 -9.51 -9.48
N ILE A 68 4.50 -8.19 -9.32
CA ILE A 68 3.44 -7.17 -9.32
C ILE A 68 2.61 -7.21 -10.61
N ASP A 69 3.25 -7.36 -11.77
CA ASP A 69 2.61 -7.36 -13.10
C ASP A 69 2.78 -8.68 -13.85
N SER A 70 3.12 -9.74 -13.13
CA SER A 70 3.39 -11.06 -13.70
C SER A 70 2.10 -11.84 -13.97
N HIS A 71 2.18 -13.18 -13.94
CA HIS A 71 1.05 -14.07 -14.16
C HIS A 71 -0.12 -13.79 -13.21
N GLY A 72 0.14 -13.55 -11.92
CA GLY A 72 -0.92 -13.32 -10.93
C GLY A 72 -1.78 -12.10 -11.25
N TRP A 73 -1.17 -11.01 -11.72
CA TRP A 73 -1.87 -9.79 -12.13
C TRP A 73 -2.75 -10.03 -13.37
N LYS A 74 -2.21 -10.74 -14.38
CA LYS A 74 -2.93 -11.09 -15.60
C LYS A 74 -4.13 -11.99 -15.28
N TYR A 75 -3.93 -13.01 -14.44
CA TYR A 75 -4.98 -13.90 -13.98
C TYR A 75 -6.09 -13.13 -13.25
N ARG A 76 -5.72 -12.31 -12.26
CA ARG A 76 -6.67 -11.44 -11.53
C ARG A 76 -7.53 -10.61 -12.47
N ASN A 77 -6.90 -9.91 -13.43
CA ASN A 77 -7.62 -9.05 -14.36
C ASN A 77 -8.51 -9.82 -15.32
N LYS A 78 -8.09 -11.02 -15.74
CA LYS A 78 -8.92 -11.92 -16.53
C LYS A 78 -10.17 -12.34 -15.75
N GLN A 79 -10.02 -12.77 -14.49
CA GLN A 79 -11.16 -13.17 -13.65
C GLN A 79 -12.12 -11.99 -13.39
N LEU A 80 -11.58 -10.81 -13.09
CA LEU A 80 -12.37 -9.59 -12.92
C LEU A 80 -13.18 -9.23 -14.17
N LYS A 81 -12.62 -9.43 -15.36
CA LYS A 81 -13.36 -9.21 -16.62
C LYS A 81 -14.56 -10.15 -16.76
N HIS A 82 -14.47 -11.37 -16.26
CA HIS A 82 -15.58 -12.34 -16.31
C HIS A 82 -16.68 -12.05 -15.27
N ILE A 83 -16.33 -11.45 -14.13
CA ILE A 83 -17.28 -11.16 -13.04
C ILE A 83 -18.00 -9.82 -13.21
N LEU A 84 -17.31 -8.83 -13.77
CA LEU A 84 -17.82 -7.47 -13.91
C LEU A 84 -18.65 -7.32 -15.18
N SER A 85 -19.73 -6.52 -15.12
CA SER A 85 -20.44 -6.08 -16.33
C SER A 85 -19.56 -5.16 -17.18
N ASP A 86 -19.91 -4.94 -18.45
CA ASP A 86 -19.12 -4.09 -19.34
C ASP A 86 -18.92 -2.66 -18.83
N LYS A 87 -19.96 -2.08 -18.22
CA LYS A 87 -19.89 -0.74 -17.59
C LYS A 87 -18.92 -0.76 -16.41
N GLN A 88 -19.02 -1.76 -15.54
CA GLN A 88 -18.14 -1.95 -14.39
C GLN A 88 -16.68 -2.17 -14.83
N TRP A 89 -16.46 -3.03 -15.84
CA TRP A 89 -15.14 -3.30 -16.41
C TRP A 89 -14.50 -2.05 -17.02
N LYS A 90 -15.29 -1.24 -17.75
CA LYS A 90 -14.81 0.04 -18.30
C LYS A 90 -14.39 1.01 -17.19
N LYS A 91 -15.15 1.10 -16.10
CA LYS A 91 -14.80 1.93 -14.93
C LYS A 91 -13.57 1.38 -14.20
N TYR A 92 -13.52 0.07 -13.98
CA TYR A 92 -12.39 -0.63 -13.37
C TYR A 92 -11.07 -0.36 -14.09
N LYS A 93 -11.04 -0.51 -15.42
CA LYS A 93 -9.83 -0.22 -16.22
C LYS A 93 -9.39 1.24 -16.16
N LYS A 94 -10.33 2.18 -16.03
CA LYS A 94 -10.04 3.61 -15.89
C LYS A 94 -9.48 3.96 -14.51
N SER A 95 -9.91 3.24 -13.47
CA SER A 95 -9.43 3.41 -12.11
C SER A 95 -8.09 2.70 -11.92
N TYR A 96 -6.99 3.39 -12.23
CA TYR A 96 -5.62 2.85 -12.16
C TYR A 96 -5.31 2.12 -10.84
N TYR A 97 -5.77 2.66 -9.72
CA TYR A 97 -5.57 2.09 -8.39
C TYR A 97 -6.37 0.80 -8.10
N PHE A 98 -7.37 0.46 -8.92
CA PHE A 98 -8.00 -0.88 -8.89
C PHE A 98 -7.37 -1.83 -9.91
N TYR A 99 -7.05 -1.31 -11.10
CA TYR A 99 -6.47 -2.08 -12.19
C TYR A 99 -5.07 -2.59 -11.85
N ARG A 100 -4.30 -1.76 -11.15
CA ARG A 100 -2.92 -2.05 -10.72
C ARG A 100 -2.80 -1.58 -9.27
N PRO A 101 -3.24 -2.39 -8.30
CA PRO A 101 -3.34 -1.95 -6.91
C PRO A 101 -1.98 -1.79 -6.21
N ILE A 102 -0.98 -2.56 -6.64
CA ILE A 102 0.41 -2.45 -6.17
C ILE A 102 1.30 -1.96 -7.32
N SER A 103 2.29 -1.14 -7.02
CA SER A 103 3.36 -0.76 -7.95
C SER A 103 4.70 -0.69 -7.25
N TRP A 104 5.78 -0.71 -8.02
CA TRP A 104 7.16 -0.58 -7.52
C TRP A 104 7.78 0.72 -8.01
N ARG A 105 8.26 1.55 -7.09
CA ARG A 105 8.94 2.80 -7.42
C ARG A 105 9.89 3.20 -6.30
N ASN A 106 11.06 3.73 -6.65
CA ASN A 106 12.04 4.23 -5.69
C ASN A 106 12.38 3.20 -4.58
N ASN A 107 12.57 1.95 -4.99
CA ASN A 107 12.84 0.80 -4.12
C ASN A 107 11.80 0.62 -3.00
N ALA A 108 10.53 0.86 -3.31
CA ALA A 108 9.41 0.64 -2.42
C ALA A 108 8.17 0.18 -3.19
N TYR A 109 7.39 -0.67 -2.53
CA TYR A 109 6.01 -0.93 -2.93
C TYR A 109 5.16 0.30 -2.65
N ILE A 110 4.28 0.60 -3.59
CA ILE A 110 3.29 1.66 -3.51
C ILE A 110 1.92 1.03 -3.69
N HIS A 111 1.09 1.22 -2.68
CA HIS A 111 -0.32 0.82 -2.68
C HIS A 111 -1.13 1.95 -3.32
N ASN A 112 -1.51 1.77 -4.57
CA ASN A 112 -2.08 2.84 -5.39
C ASN A 112 -3.45 3.31 -4.89
N ILE A 113 -4.16 2.46 -4.13
CA ILE A 113 -5.46 2.80 -3.52
C ILE A 113 -5.36 4.00 -2.56
N TYR A 114 -4.24 4.15 -1.85
CA TYR A 114 -4.04 5.24 -0.89
C TYR A 114 -3.79 6.61 -1.52
N ALA A 115 -3.51 6.67 -2.82
CA ALA A 115 -3.46 7.94 -3.53
C ALA A 115 -4.85 8.61 -3.59
N LYS A 116 -5.93 7.81 -3.59
CA LYS A 116 -7.31 8.29 -3.61
C LYS A 116 -7.99 8.19 -2.25
N TYR A 117 -7.74 7.12 -1.51
CA TYR A 117 -8.33 6.86 -0.20
C TYR A 117 -7.25 6.77 0.88
N PRO A 118 -6.69 7.89 1.36
CA PRO A 118 -5.64 7.86 2.37
C PRO A 118 -6.06 7.08 3.63
N LYS A 119 -5.16 6.29 4.20
CA LYS A 119 -5.36 5.68 5.53
C LYS A 119 -5.43 6.81 6.56
N HIS A 120 -6.52 6.89 7.33
CA HIS A 120 -6.76 7.96 8.32
C HIS A 120 -5.83 7.94 9.55
N ASN A 121 -4.83 7.06 9.59
CA ASN A 121 -3.91 6.91 10.72
C ASN A 121 -2.53 7.52 10.47
N TRP A 122 -2.31 8.22 9.36
CA TRP A 122 -1.16 9.13 9.28
C TRP A 122 -1.51 10.37 10.07
N LYS A 123 -1.25 10.35 11.39
CA LYS A 123 -0.95 11.59 12.10
C LYS A 123 0.06 12.29 11.22
N SER A 124 -0.41 13.35 10.59
CA SER A 124 0.51 14.36 10.17
C SER A 124 1.08 14.82 11.50
N ASP A 125 2.30 14.39 11.83
CA ASP A 125 3.17 15.15 12.73
C ASP A 125 3.46 16.47 12.02
N LYS A 126 2.40 17.26 11.86
CA LYS A 126 2.49 18.68 11.95
C LYS A 126 2.68 18.86 13.45
N HIS A 127 3.93 19.02 13.86
CA HIS A 127 4.23 19.86 15.00
C HIS A 127 3.59 21.22 14.73
N HIS A 128 2.29 21.33 14.98
CA HIS A 128 1.64 22.59 15.25
C HIS A 128 2.03 22.90 16.68
N HIS A 129 3.20 23.52 16.85
CA HIS A 129 3.44 24.33 18.04
C HIS A 129 2.41 25.46 18.02
N LYS A 130 1.35 25.30 18.82
CA LYS A 130 0.46 26.34 19.34
C LYS A 130 0.18 25.94 20.78
N GLY A 131 0.34 26.76 21.82
CA GLY A 131 0.91 28.09 21.98
C GLY A 131 1.97 28.02 23.10
N ASP A 132 2.74 29.06 23.35
CA ASP A 132 2.26 30.32 23.91
C ASP A 132 3.15 31.49 23.50
N PHE A 133 2.75 32.69 23.92
CA PHE A 133 3.41 34.01 23.74
C PHE A 133 2.93 34.81 22.53
N GLY A 134 2.06 35.78 22.83
CA GLY A 134 1.49 36.72 21.89
C GLY A 134 2.47 37.73 21.31
N ARG A 135 2.17 38.16 20.09
CA ARG A 135 2.20 39.54 19.57
C ARG A 135 1.97 39.50 18.04
N PRO A 136 1.24 40.46 17.45
CA PRO A 136 0.96 40.47 16.02
C PRO A 136 2.08 41.20 15.27
N CYS A 137 2.73 40.54 14.30
CA CYS A 137 3.64 41.21 13.36
C CYS A 137 3.16 41.05 11.90
N LYS A 138 3.21 42.18 11.18
CA LYS A 138 2.66 42.50 9.86
C LYS A 138 3.20 41.61 8.70
N PRO A 139 2.52 41.57 7.53
CA PRO A 139 2.85 40.64 6.45
C PRO A 139 3.95 41.20 5.53
N HIS A 140 5.07 40.48 5.39
CA HIS A 140 6.03 40.75 4.32
C HIS A 140 5.72 39.93 3.07
N LYS A 141 5.50 40.65 1.97
CA LYS A 141 5.50 40.15 0.59
C LYS A 141 6.92 39.67 0.27
N HIS A 142 7.11 38.43 -0.20
CA HIS A 142 8.16 38.11 -1.18
C HIS A 142 7.93 36.77 -1.90
N ASP A 143 8.16 36.86 -3.21
CA ASP A 143 8.57 35.84 -4.19
C ASP A 143 7.66 34.72 -4.70
N LYS A 144 7.19 34.95 -5.93
CA LYS A 144 6.50 34.00 -6.83
C LYS A 144 7.40 32.84 -7.29
N HIS A 145 8.71 32.86 -7.01
CA HIS A 145 9.64 31.81 -7.44
C HIS A 145 9.61 30.52 -6.60
N TYR A 146 9.09 30.56 -5.37
CA TYR A 146 9.05 29.40 -4.47
C TYR A 146 7.94 28.37 -4.82
N LYS A 147 6.91 28.77 -5.58
CA LYS A 147 5.74 27.92 -5.85
C LYS A 147 6.03 26.69 -6.73
N LYS A 148 7.04 26.73 -7.60
CA LYS A 148 7.34 25.63 -8.53
C LYS A 148 8.06 24.47 -7.83
N HIS A 149 9.04 24.76 -6.97
CA HIS A 149 9.73 23.74 -6.17
C HIS A 149 8.82 23.14 -5.10
N TYR A 150 7.99 23.95 -4.44
CA TYR A 150 7.06 23.46 -3.42
C TYR A 150 6.01 22.49 -3.99
N LYS A 151 5.50 22.72 -5.22
CA LYS A 151 4.58 21.78 -5.87
C LYS A 151 5.25 20.45 -6.22
N LYS A 152 6.49 20.46 -6.72
CA LYS A 152 7.26 19.24 -7.03
C LYS A 152 7.56 18.45 -5.75
N TYR A 153 8.01 19.11 -4.69
CA TYR A 153 8.27 18.48 -3.39
C TYR A 153 7.01 17.98 -2.71
N LYS A 154 5.88 18.70 -2.78
CA LYS A 154 4.61 18.25 -2.19
C LYS A 154 4.00 17.08 -2.96
N LYS A 155 4.22 16.99 -4.28
CA LYS A 155 3.82 15.86 -5.11
C LYS A 155 4.67 14.62 -4.79
N VAL A 156 6.00 14.80 -4.71
CA VAL A 156 6.95 13.75 -4.32
C VAL A 156 6.70 13.28 -2.87
N LYS A 157 6.51 14.19 -1.91
CA LYS A 157 6.24 13.85 -0.50
C LYS A 157 4.86 13.18 -0.31
N ARG A 158 3.86 13.50 -1.15
CA ARG A 158 2.60 12.74 -1.23
C ARG A 158 2.81 11.35 -1.85
N GLU A 159 3.68 11.23 -2.84
CA GLU A 159 4.03 9.94 -3.46
C GLU A 159 4.80 9.01 -2.50
N PHE A 160 5.50 9.56 -1.50
CA PHE A 160 6.30 8.81 -0.52
C PHE A 160 5.68 8.70 0.89
N GLY A 161 4.79 9.60 1.28
CA GLY A 161 4.15 9.63 2.60
C GLY A 161 2.89 8.76 2.72
N ASN A 162 2.53 8.04 1.66
CA ASN A 162 1.31 7.21 1.60
C ASN A 162 1.56 5.74 1.97
N ASN A 163 2.80 5.38 2.34
CA ASN A 163 3.13 4.00 2.69
C ASN A 163 2.70 3.70 4.12
N SER A 164 1.85 2.67 4.28
CA SER A 164 1.47 2.09 5.58
C SER A 164 2.74 1.78 6.40
N PRO A 165 2.75 1.89 7.74
CA PRO A 165 3.83 1.36 8.60
C PRO A 165 4.22 -0.08 8.23
N GLU A 166 3.26 -0.82 7.72
CA GLU A 166 3.34 -2.17 7.17
C GLU A 166 4.11 -2.26 5.84
N ALA A 167 3.92 -1.30 4.92
CA ALA A 167 4.72 -1.17 3.70
C ALA A 167 6.17 -0.76 4.03
N ILE A 168 6.36 -0.03 5.13
CA ILE A 168 7.68 0.26 5.70
C ILE A 168 8.29 -1.00 6.35
N ARG A 169 7.49 -1.84 7.01
CA ARG A 169 7.92 -3.13 7.59
C ARG A 169 8.29 -4.15 6.51
N MET A 170 7.43 -4.33 5.49
CA MET A 170 7.73 -5.14 4.30
C MET A 170 9.00 -4.64 3.59
N ARG A 171 9.21 -3.32 3.51
CA ARG A 171 10.47 -2.74 3.02
C ARG A 171 11.68 -3.18 3.85
N HIS A 172 11.56 -3.26 5.16
CA HIS A 172 12.66 -3.62 6.06
C HIS A 172 12.98 -5.13 5.99
N GLU A 173 11.96 -5.99 5.87
CA GLU A 173 12.11 -7.43 5.73
C GLU A 173 12.70 -7.81 4.37
N MET A 174 12.22 -7.21 3.28
CA MET A 174 12.68 -7.54 1.93
C MET A 174 14.09 -6.99 1.63
N ARG A 175 14.52 -5.91 2.28
CA ARG A 175 15.93 -5.47 2.26
C ARG A 175 16.87 -6.52 2.87
N LYS A 176 16.42 -7.26 3.89
CA LYS A 176 17.22 -8.34 4.48
C LYS A 176 17.36 -9.54 3.53
N ASP A 177 16.37 -9.77 2.65
CA ASP A 177 16.42 -10.88 1.67
C ASP A 177 17.30 -10.54 0.46
N VAL A 178 17.24 -9.29 -0.03
CA VAL A 178 18.15 -8.80 -1.10
C VAL A 178 19.62 -8.87 -0.64
N MET A 179 19.91 -8.57 0.62
CA MET A 179 21.27 -8.69 1.18
C MET A 179 21.69 -10.15 1.43
N ARG A 180 20.75 -11.10 1.51
CA ARG A 180 21.03 -12.54 1.68
C ARG A 180 21.21 -13.28 0.35
N GLY A 181 20.66 -12.77 -0.74
CA GLY A 181 20.83 -13.30 -2.09
C GLY A 181 22.04 -12.76 -2.88
N ALA A 182 22.93 -12.00 -2.22
CA ALA A 182 24.14 -11.43 -2.81
C ALA A 182 25.43 -12.18 -2.41
N ARG A 183 25.33 -13.51 -2.22
CA ARG A 183 26.48 -14.41 -2.07
C ARG A 183 26.53 -15.38 -3.23
#